data_AF-A0A3D1KRA2-F1
#
_entry.id   AF-A0A3D1KRA2-F1
#
_cell.length_a   1.000
_cell.length_b   1.000
_cell.length_c   1.000
_cell.angle_alpha   90.00
_cell.angle_beta   90.00
_cell.angle_gamma   90.00
#
_symmetry.space_group_name_H-M   'P 1'
#
loop_
_entity.id
_entity.type
_entity.pdbx_description
1 polymer ?
#
loop_
_entity_poly.entity_id
_entity_poly.type
_entity_poly.pdbx_seq_one_letter_code
_entity_poly.pdbx_strand_id
1 'polypeptide(L)'
;MNSSKNSSGGRHQGKKKPQTTTDKKFEPKKFDAKKKSQTTADRKSEPKKFDANKKTSGNFRDKPAYKRESPFSKNARPISTEEKPAPKQVKQNDGIEGIRLNKYISNSGVCSRREADVYIKAGSATVNGKLVTEMGHIVTLGDEVRFDGSLINQEQKRYVLLNKPKNYITTMEDERGRKTVMELIANATKERIYPVGRLDRNTTGLLLFTNDGELAKKLTHPKSNIQKIYHATLDKKLANTDLIKISEGFMLDEKRVIVDDISYVVNQPKTEVGVKIHSGRNRIVRRIFEHFDYSVVKLDRVIFAGLTKKDLPRGHWRHLTEMELNTLRML
;
A
#
# COMPACT_ATOMS: atom_id res chain seq x y z
N MET A 1 -10.67 -74.18 -8.57
CA MET A 1 -11.08 -75.40 -9.29
C MET A 1 -12.58 -75.36 -9.50
N ASN A 2 -13.00 -75.48 -10.77
CA ASN A 2 -14.33 -75.83 -11.33
C ASN A 2 -15.58 -75.01 -10.90
N SER A 3 -16.22 -74.20 -11.75
CA SER A 3 -16.93 -74.46 -13.03
C SER A 3 -18.40 -74.90 -12.85
N SER A 4 -19.34 -74.04 -13.26
CA SER A 4 -20.40 -74.29 -14.28
C SER A 4 -21.68 -73.45 -14.02
N LYS A 5 -22.07 -72.57 -14.96
CA LYS A 5 -23.20 -72.66 -15.93
C LYS A 5 -24.56 -72.24 -15.31
N ASN A 6 -25.46 -71.47 -15.92
CA ASN A 6 -25.69 -71.11 -17.32
C ASN A 6 -26.70 -69.93 -17.46
N SER A 7 -26.51 -69.08 -18.48
CA SER A 7 -27.50 -68.46 -19.43
C SER A 7 -28.85 -67.87 -18.92
N SER A 8 -29.32 -66.68 -19.33
CA SER A 8 -29.69 -66.32 -20.72
C SER A 8 -30.30 -64.89 -20.87
N GLY A 9 -30.10 -64.26 -22.04
CA GLY A 9 -30.85 -63.12 -22.65
C GLY A 9 -30.36 -61.70 -22.27
N GLY A 10 -29.81 -60.82 -23.13
CA GLY A 10 -30.07 -60.48 -24.55
C GLY A 10 -31.28 -59.53 -24.65
N ARG A 11 -31.30 -58.29 -25.18
CA ARG A 11 -30.49 -57.56 -26.19
C ARG A 11 -30.81 -56.03 -26.17
N HIS A 12 -29.81 -55.23 -26.58
CA HIS A 12 -29.81 -53.97 -27.39
C HIS A 12 -30.71 -52.76 -27.04
N GLN A 13 -30.12 -51.60 -26.69
CA GLN A 13 -29.48 -50.55 -27.53
C GLN A 13 -30.44 -49.71 -28.39
N GLY A 14 -30.44 -48.40 -28.13
CA GLY A 14 -30.98 -47.37 -29.01
C GLY A 14 -30.41 -45.99 -28.67
N LYS A 15 -29.33 -45.60 -29.37
CA LYS A 15 -28.81 -44.21 -29.43
C LYS A 15 -29.74 -43.37 -30.32
N LYS A 16 -30.06 -42.13 -29.91
CA LYS A 16 -30.52 -41.07 -30.82
C LYS A 16 -29.92 -39.69 -30.44
N LYS A 17 -29.25 -39.09 -31.42
CA LYS A 17 -28.98 -37.66 -31.67
C LYS A 17 -29.04 -37.50 -33.21
N PRO A 18 -29.13 -36.30 -33.79
CA PRO A 18 -29.63 -35.01 -33.29
C PRO A 18 -30.72 -34.43 -34.23
N GLN A 19 -31.41 -33.36 -33.82
CA GLN A 19 -32.20 -32.53 -34.75
C GLN A 19 -31.83 -31.05 -34.60
N THR A 20 -31.46 -30.49 -35.75
CA THR A 20 -31.19 -29.09 -36.06
C THR A 20 -32.50 -28.35 -36.34
N THR A 21 -32.69 -27.17 -35.74
CA THR A 21 -33.62 -26.14 -36.24
C THR A 21 -32.99 -24.76 -36.05
N THR A 22 -32.53 -24.21 -37.18
CA THR A 22 -32.70 -22.82 -37.66
C THR A 22 -32.59 -21.63 -36.70
N ASP A 23 -31.48 -20.90 -36.88
CA ASP A 23 -31.36 -19.45 -37.08
C ASP A 23 -32.38 -18.50 -36.42
N LYS A 24 -31.93 -17.77 -35.39
CA LYS A 24 -32.28 -16.36 -35.19
C LYS A 24 -31.04 -15.55 -34.80
N LYS A 25 -30.48 -14.87 -35.79
CA LYS A 25 -29.58 -13.72 -35.63
C LYS A 25 -30.27 -12.64 -34.81
N PHE A 26 -29.60 -12.20 -33.75
CA PHE A 26 -29.99 -11.01 -32.99
C PHE A 26 -29.11 -9.84 -33.47
N GLU A 27 -29.65 -9.01 -34.36
CA GLU A 27 -29.02 -7.73 -34.77
C GLU A 27 -29.34 -6.64 -33.74
N PRO A 28 -28.37 -5.81 -33.32
CA PRO A 28 -28.65 -4.61 -32.55
C PRO A 28 -29.23 -3.51 -33.46
N LYS A 29 -30.42 -3.03 -33.12
CA LYS A 29 -31.11 -1.93 -33.79
C LYS A 29 -30.28 -0.65 -33.78
N LYS A 30 -30.13 -0.07 -34.97
CA LYS A 30 -29.65 1.30 -35.21
C LYS A 30 -30.56 2.31 -34.53
N PHE A 31 -29.96 3.23 -33.77
CA PHE A 31 -30.57 4.51 -33.41
C PHE A 31 -29.88 5.59 -34.24
N ASP A 32 -30.56 6.05 -35.28
CA ASP A 32 -30.32 7.35 -35.89
C ASP A 32 -31.45 8.28 -35.44
N ALA A 33 -31.10 9.45 -34.91
CA ALA A 33 -31.50 10.74 -35.47
C ALA A 33 -31.41 11.91 -34.46
N LYS A 34 -30.92 13.03 -35.01
CA LYS A 34 -31.23 14.43 -34.70
C LYS A 34 -30.40 15.19 -33.66
N LYS A 35 -29.37 15.85 -34.22
CA LYS A 35 -29.14 17.31 -34.22
C LYS A 35 -30.25 18.18 -33.56
N LYS A 36 -29.83 18.98 -32.57
CA LYS A 36 -30.14 20.41 -32.34
C LYS A 36 -28.90 20.97 -31.62
N SER A 37 -28.00 21.75 -32.21
CA SER A 37 -28.08 23.16 -32.62
C SER A 37 -28.84 24.05 -31.64
N GLN A 38 -28.11 24.65 -30.70
CA GLN A 38 -28.44 25.97 -30.17
C GLN A 38 -27.16 26.78 -29.95
N THR A 39 -27.12 27.87 -30.71
CA THR A 39 -26.20 29.00 -30.73
C THR A 39 -26.30 29.84 -29.46
N THR A 40 -25.17 30.28 -28.91
CA THR A 40 -24.95 31.62 -28.33
C THR A 40 -23.42 31.87 -28.42
N ALA A 41 -23.00 32.69 -29.39
CA ALA A 41 -22.70 34.12 -29.26
C ALA A 41 -21.36 34.40 -28.55
N ASP A 42 -20.36 34.61 -29.41
CA ASP A 42 -19.27 35.59 -29.35
C ASP A 42 -18.74 36.07 -27.99
N ARG A 43 -17.44 35.80 -27.76
CA ARG A 43 -16.49 36.83 -27.34
C ARG A 43 -15.07 36.50 -27.81
N LYS A 44 -14.64 37.24 -28.83
CA LYS A 44 -13.24 37.41 -29.24
C LYS A 44 -12.43 38.06 -28.12
N SER A 45 -11.24 37.53 -27.84
CA SER A 45 -10.04 38.35 -27.56
C SER A 45 -8.78 37.50 -27.66
N GLU A 46 -7.99 37.80 -28.69
CA GLU A 46 -6.66 37.29 -28.98
C GLU A 46 -5.59 37.74 -27.94
N PRO A 47 -4.40 37.12 -27.95
CA PRO A 47 -3.47 37.13 -26.82
C PRO A 47 -2.48 38.30 -26.86
N LYS A 48 -2.23 38.93 -25.71
CA LYS A 48 -1.12 39.89 -25.57
C LYS A 48 0.20 39.15 -25.32
N LYS A 49 1.04 39.14 -26.36
CA LYS A 49 2.50 39.02 -26.26
C LYS A 49 3.05 40.30 -25.61
N PHE A 50 4.06 40.19 -24.75
CA PHE A 50 5.02 41.26 -24.54
C PHE A 50 6.44 40.70 -24.39
N ASP A 51 7.31 41.35 -25.15
CA ASP A 51 8.65 40.95 -25.56
C ASP A 51 9.73 41.06 -24.49
N ALA A 52 10.78 40.27 -24.72
CA ALA A 52 12.08 40.45 -24.14
C ALA A 52 12.85 41.62 -24.78
N ASN A 53 13.72 42.21 -23.96
CA ASN A 53 15.01 42.81 -24.33
C ASN A 53 15.05 44.26 -24.86
N LYS A 54 15.62 45.18 -24.05
CA LYS A 54 16.46 46.26 -24.58
C LYS A 54 17.54 46.69 -23.57
N LYS A 55 18.79 46.40 -23.94
CA LYS A 55 20.04 47.00 -23.42
C LYS A 55 20.28 48.36 -24.07
N THR A 56 20.89 49.29 -23.32
CA THR A 56 21.92 50.30 -23.73
C THR A 56 22.18 51.20 -22.50
N SER A 57 23.30 51.08 -21.77
CA SER A 57 24.66 51.63 -21.99
C SER A 57 24.85 53.10 -21.58
N GLY A 58 25.77 53.37 -20.64
CA GLY A 58 26.28 54.72 -20.35
C GLY A 58 27.04 54.85 -19.03
N ASN A 59 28.37 54.72 -19.08
CA ASN A 59 29.43 54.87 -18.06
C ASN A 59 29.30 56.01 -17.03
N PHE A 60 29.86 55.78 -15.82
CA PHE A 60 30.86 56.67 -15.20
C PHE A 60 31.81 55.87 -14.28
N ARG A 61 33.12 56.06 -14.46
CA ARG A 61 34.25 55.53 -13.65
C ARG A 61 34.66 56.57 -12.61
N ASP A 62 35.08 56.15 -11.41
CA ASP A 62 36.48 56.30 -10.92
C ASP A 62 36.70 55.82 -9.46
N LYS A 63 37.66 54.86 -9.31
CA LYS A 63 38.72 54.66 -8.27
C LYS A 63 38.38 54.49 -6.76
N PRO A 64 39.35 54.07 -5.90
CA PRO A 64 40.16 52.83 -5.94
C PRO A 64 40.23 52.12 -4.56
N ALA A 65 40.96 50.99 -4.50
CA ALA A 65 41.15 50.10 -3.34
C ALA A 65 42.05 50.66 -2.21
N TYR A 66 41.83 50.25 -0.95
CA TYR A 66 42.93 49.95 0.00
C TYR A 66 42.52 49.11 1.23
N LYS A 67 43.44 48.23 1.63
CA LYS A 67 43.50 47.39 2.84
C LYS A 67 43.36 48.20 4.15
N ARG A 68 42.97 47.52 5.23
CA ARG A 68 43.60 47.70 6.56
C ARG A 68 43.41 46.48 7.47
N GLU A 69 44.52 46.01 8.02
CA GLU A 69 44.65 45.00 9.05
C GLU A 69 44.28 45.56 10.45
N SER A 70 43.92 44.65 11.37
CA SER A 70 43.60 44.92 12.77
C SER A 70 44.83 45.41 13.57
N PRO A 71 44.64 46.11 14.70
CA PRO A 71 44.62 45.36 15.97
C PRO A 71 43.78 46.05 17.07
N PHE A 72 43.17 45.29 17.99
CA PHE A 72 43.35 45.47 19.44
C PHE A 72 42.49 44.48 20.25
N SER A 73 43.13 44.01 21.30
CA SER A 73 42.70 42.99 22.26
C SER A 73 42.11 43.63 23.53
N LYS A 74 41.40 42.80 24.31
CA LYS A 74 41.02 42.95 25.74
C LYS A 74 39.85 43.88 26.10
N ASN A 75 38.69 43.29 26.38
CA ASN A 75 38.24 43.03 27.75
C ASN A 75 36.88 42.31 27.79
N ALA A 76 36.86 41.18 28.48
CA ALA A 76 35.69 40.33 28.68
C ALA A 76 34.87 40.77 29.91
N ARG A 77 33.55 40.76 29.78
CA ARG A 77 32.59 40.50 30.87
C ARG A 77 31.52 39.53 30.33
N PRO A 78 31.13 38.48 31.08
CA PRO A 78 30.25 37.46 30.55
C PRO A 78 28.81 37.96 30.59
N ILE A 79 28.11 37.91 29.45
CA ILE A 79 26.65 37.98 29.39
C ILE A 79 26.15 36.54 29.36
N SER A 80 25.39 36.19 30.40
CA SER A 80 24.65 34.94 30.55
C SER A 80 23.69 34.75 29.38
N THR A 81 23.95 33.73 28.55
CA THR A 81 22.98 33.22 27.58
C THR A 81 21.99 32.32 28.30
N GLU A 82 20.76 32.78 28.49
CA GLU A 82 19.62 31.92 28.79
C GLU A 82 19.36 31.03 27.57
N GLU A 83 19.73 29.75 27.68
CA GLU A 83 19.39 28.72 26.71
C GLU A 83 17.89 28.40 26.80
N LYS A 84 17.17 28.59 25.69
CA LYS A 84 15.82 28.05 25.51
C LYS A 84 15.86 26.53 25.69
N PRO A 85 14.98 25.92 26.51
CA PRO A 85 15.01 24.49 26.71
C PRO A 85 14.68 23.76 25.42
N ALA A 86 15.61 22.90 24.99
CA ALA A 86 15.45 21.98 23.89
C ALA A 86 14.18 21.12 24.08
N PRO A 87 13.51 20.68 22.98
CA PRO A 87 12.34 19.84 23.08
C PRO A 87 12.67 18.56 23.86
N LYS A 88 12.01 18.36 25.00
CA LYS A 88 12.17 17.18 25.85
C LYS A 88 11.94 15.93 25.01
N GLN A 89 13.02 15.19 24.79
CA GLN A 89 12.95 13.85 24.23
C GLN A 89 12.11 12.99 25.19
N VAL A 90 11.03 12.40 24.66
CA VAL A 90 10.20 11.45 25.40
C VAL A 90 11.08 10.26 25.75
N LYS A 91 11.48 10.16 27.02
CA LYS A 91 12.19 9.01 27.56
C LYS A 91 11.35 7.76 27.30
N GLN A 92 11.94 6.75 26.67
CA GLN A 92 11.36 5.41 26.65
C GLN A 92 11.39 4.91 28.10
N ASN A 93 10.20 4.71 28.68
CA ASN A 93 10.07 4.06 29.98
C ASN A 93 10.29 2.56 29.78
N ASP A 94 11.53 2.12 29.91
CA ASP A 94 11.94 0.71 29.92
C ASP A 94 11.66 0.06 31.29
N GLY A 95 10.39 0.01 31.72
CA GLY A 95 10.07 -0.61 33.01
C GLY A 95 8.61 -0.81 33.42
N ILE A 96 7.63 -0.41 32.60
CA ILE A 96 6.22 -0.78 32.86
C ILE A 96 5.81 -1.78 31.79
N GLU A 97 5.64 -3.04 32.19
CA GLU A 97 5.06 -4.10 31.36
C GLU A 97 3.57 -3.76 31.14
N GLY A 98 3.32 -2.93 30.13
CA GLY A 98 1.99 -2.42 29.87
C GLY A 98 1.87 -1.86 28.46
N ILE A 99 0.62 -1.75 28.00
CA ILE A 99 0.30 -1.20 26.69
C ILE A 99 -0.39 0.15 26.86
N ARG A 100 -0.14 1.09 25.96
CA ARG A 100 -0.85 2.38 25.98
C ARG A 100 -2.35 2.14 25.83
N LEU A 101 -3.17 2.85 26.59
CA LEU A 101 -4.63 2.76 26.58
C LEU A 101 -5.21 2.89 25.17
N ASN A 102 -4.69 3.82 24.37
CA ASN A 102 -5.11 3.97 22.96
C ASN A 102 -4.84 2.72 22.10
N LYS A 103 -3.75 2.00 22.37
CA LYS A 103 -3.41 0.73 21.71
C LYS A 103 -4.33 -0.37 22.24
N TYR A 104 -4.63 -0.41 23.54
CA TYR A 104 -5.58 -1.36 24.12
C TYR A 104 -6.96 -1.24 23.48
N ILE A 105 -7.54 -0.02 23.47
CA ILE A 105 -8.85 0.26 22.85
C ILE A 105 -8.86 -0.05 21.35
N SER A 106 -7.76 0.24 20.64
CA SER A 106 -7.67 -0.11 19.22
C SER A 106 -7.60 -1.62 18.99
N ASN A 107 -6.92 -2.36 19.88
CA ASN A 107 -6.80 -3.82 19.81
C ASN A 107 -8.07 -4.55 20.23
N SER A 108 -9.00 -3.87 20.93
CA SER A 108 -10.34 -4.41 21.24
C SER A 108 -11.34 -4.20 20.09
N GLY A 109 -10.89 -3.71 18.94
CA GLY A 109 -11.71 -3.56 17.73
C GLY A 109 -12.63 -2.35 17.71
N VAL A 110 -12.72 -1.58 18.80
CA VAL A 110 -13.68 -0.47 18.98
C VAL A 110 -13.47 0.63 17.94
N CYS A 111 -12.22 1.07 17.76
CA CYS A 111 -11.89 2.14 16.82
C CYS A 111 -10.41 2.07 16.40
N SER A 112 -9.99 2.97 15.52
CA SER A 112 -8.56 3.15 15.24
C SER A 112 -7.84 3.78 16.43
N ARG A 113 -6.53 3.58 16.51
CA ARG A 113 -5.70 4.20 17.56
C ARG A 113 -5.80 5.73 17.64
N ARG A 114 -6.01 6.41 16.51
CA ARG A 114 -6.16 7.88 16.47
C ARG A 114 -7.52 8.32 16.96
N GLU A 115 -8.58 7.57 16.65
CA GLU A 115 -9.91 7.82 17.19
C GLU A 115 -9.93 7.53 18.69
N ALA A 116 -9.26 6.46 19.13
CA ALA A 116 -9.11 6.16 20.56
C ALA A 116 -8.50 7.34 21.33
N ASP A 117 -7.49 8.00 20.78
CA ASP A 117 -6.91 9.21 21.37
C ASP A 117 -7.93 10.36 21.50
N VAL A 118 -8.79 10.55 20.49
CA VAL A 118 -9.86 11.56 20.52
C VAL A 118 -10.89 11.21 21.60
N TYR A 119 -11.32 9.96 21.66
CA TYR A 119 -12.31 9.47 22.62
C TYR A 119 -11.80 9.47 24.06
N ILE A 120 -10.54 9.09 24.29
CA ILE A 120 -9.88 9.20 25.60
C ILE A 120 -9.92 10.65 26.05
N LYS A 121 -9.49 11.59 25.19
CA LYS A 121 -9.51 13.02 25.52
C LYS A 121 -10.92 13.55 25.82
N ALA A 122 -11.93 12.99 25.16
CA ALA A 122 -13.34 13.31 25.39
C ALA A 122 -13.94 12.67 26.66
N GLY A 123 -13.22 11.78 27.34
CA GLY A 123 -13.69 11.12 28.56
C GLY A 123 -14.54 9.87 28.31
N SER A 124 -14.38 9.20 27.18
CA SER A 124 -15.08 7.93 26.88
C SER A 124 -14.42 6.69 27.49
N ALA A 125 -13.25 6.80 28.12
CA ALA A 125 -12.49 5.65 28.63
C ALA A 125 -12.32 5.70 30.15
N THR A 126 -12.57 4.56 30.81
CA THR A 126 -12.28 4.39 32.24
C THR A 126 -11.36 3.20 32.47
N VAL A 127 -10.42 3.32 33.40
CA VAL A 127 -9.51 2.25 33.83
C VAL A 127 -9.72 2.03 35.33
N ASN A 128 -10.07 0.82 35.74
CA ASN A 128 -10.40 0.47 37.13
C ASN A 128 -11.44 1.42 37.75
N GLY A 129 -12.47 1.77 36.98
CA GLY A 129 -13.55 2.68 37.40
C GLY A 129 -13.17 4.16 37.42
N LYS A 130 -11.92 4.54 37.11
CA LYS A 130 -11.47 5.94 37.05
C LYS A 130 -11.47 6.45 35.62
N LEU A 131 -12.06 7.62 35.40
CA LEU A 131 -12.04 8.32 34.12
C LEU A 131 -10.60 8.69 33.72
N VAL A 132 -10.17 8.28 32.52
CA VAL A 132 -8.85 8.60 31.99
C VAL A 132 -9.01 9.50 30.78
N THR A 133 -8.51 10.73 30.89
CA THR A 133 -8.43 11.70 29.78
C THR A 133 -6.99 12.00 29.35
N GLU A 134 -6.01 11.48 30.10
CA GLU A 134 -4.60 11.69 29.84
C GLU A 134 -4.10 10.83 28.67
N MET A 135 -3.48 11.51 27.71
CA MET A 135 -2.85 10.87 26.57
C MET A 135 -1.59 10.11 26.98
N GLY A 136 -1.55 8.82 26.63
CA GLY A 136 -0.38 7.98 26.90
C GLY A 136 -0.43 7.20 28.20
N HIS A 137 -1.55 7.23 28.92
CA HIS A 137 -1.84 6.31 30.00
C HIS A 137 -1.53 4.86 29.60
N ILE A 138 -0.90 4.11 30.50
CA ILE A 138 -0.47 2.72 30.29
C ILE A 138 -1.39 1.82 31.11
N VAL A 139 -1.90 0.78 30.46
CA VAL A 139 -2.70 -0.28 31.09
C VAL A 139 -1.90 -1.58 31.12
N THR A 140 -2.06 -2.31 32.21
CA THR A 140 -1.44 -3.61 32.50
C THR A 140 -2.46 -4.73 32.32
N LEU A 141 -2.02 -5.98 32.42
CA LEU A 141 -2.89 -7.14 32.22
C LEU A 141 -4.04 -7.24 33.24
N GLY A 142 -3.83 -6.73 34.46
CA GLY A 142 -4.83 -6.76 35.53
C GLY A 142 -5.83 -5.62 35.51
N ASP A 143 -5.65 -4.63 34.63
CA ASP A 143 -6.51 -3.45 34.60
C ASP A 143 -7.85 -3.72 33.89
N GLU A 144 -8.94 -3.29 34.53
CA GLU A 144 -10.27 -3.30 33.93
C GLU A 144 -10.46 -2.04 33.06
N VAL A 145 -10.52 -2.21 31.74
CA VAL A 145 -10.71 -1.11 30.80
C VAL A 145 -12.13 -1.11 30.27
N ARG A 146 -12.84 0.01 30.42
CA ARG A 146 -14.16 0.23 29.82
C ARG A 146 -14.13 1.38 28.82
N PHE A 147 -14.91 1.23 27.76
CA PHE A 147 -15.17 2.25 26.75
C PHE A 147 -16.67 2.52 26.69
N ASP A 148 -17.08 3.78 26.89
CA ASP A 148 -18.48 4.21 27.05
C ASP A 148 -19.28 3.30 28.01
N GLY A 149 -18.65 2.95 29.15
CA GLY A 149 -19.23 2.10 30.20
C GLY A 149 -19.17 0.59 29.94
N SER A 150 -18.90 0.15 28.71
CA SER A 150 -18.79 -1.27 28.36
C SER A 150 -17.39 -1.80 28.61
N LEU A 151 -17.28 -2.96 29.26
CA LEU A 151 -16.01 -3.66 29.42
C LEU A 151 -15.48 -4.11 28.05
N ILE A 152 -14.23 -3.75 27.74
CA ILE A 152 -13.59 -4.10 26.48
C ILE A 152 -12.41 -5.05 26.72
N ASN A 153 -12.27 -6.03 25.84
CA ASN A 153 -11.19 -7.01 25.85
C ASN A 153 -10.47 -6.99 24.50
N GLN A 154 -9.20 -7.40 24.49
CA GLN A 154 -8.45 -7.53 23.24
C GLN A 154 -9.08 -8.59 22.33
N GLU A 155 -9.20 -8.27 21.04
CA GLU A 155 -9.70 -9.21 20.05
C GLU A 155 -8.69 -10.34 19.80
N GLN A 156 -9.20 -11.50 19.40
CA GLN A 156 -8.33 -12.57 18.94
C GLN A 156 -7.56 -12.13 17.69
N LYS A 157 -6.29 -12.52 17.61
CA LYS A 157 -5.45 -12.18 16.45
C LYS A 157 -5.95 -12.91 15.20
N ARG A 158 -6.04 -12.18 14.08
CA ARG A 158 -6.49 -12.69 12.78
C ARG A 158 -5.50 -12.35 11.69
N TYR A 159 -5.37 -13.25 10.73
CA TYR A 159 -4.47 -13.10 9.58
C TYR A 159 -5.17 -13.60 8.33
N VAL A 160 -5.40 -12.68 7.39
CA VAL A 160 -6.13 -12.96 6.16
C VAL A 160 -5.28 -12.54 4.98
N LEU A 161 -5.02 -13.46 4.06
CA LEU A 161 -4.30 -13.21 2.83
C LEU A 161 -5.29 -13.06 1.69
N LEU A 162 -5.33 -11.87 1.08
CA LEU A 162 -6.16 -11.56 -0.08
C LEU A 162 -5.30 -11.59 -1.34
N ASN A 163 -5.82 -12.20 -2.42
CA ASN A 163 -5.29 -11.97 -3.76
C ASN A 163 -6.07 -10.82 -4.44
N LYS A 164 -5.63 -9.59 -4.17
CA LYS A 164 -6.32 -8.34 -4.52
C LYS A 164 -6.56 -8.22 -6.04
N PRO A 165 -7.80 -7.96 -6.48
CA PRO A 165 -8.13 -7.62 -7.87
C PRO A 165 -7.82 -6.16 -8.21
N LYS A 166 -7.84 -5.86 -9.52
CA LYS A 166 -7.70 -4.50 -10.02
C LYS A 166 -8.92 -3.66 -9.63
N ASN A 167 -8.77 -2.35 -9.62
CA ASN A 167 -9.82 -1.33 -9.38
C ASN A 167 -10.27 -1.16 -7.92
N TYR A 168 -9.72 -1.91 -6.98
CA TYR A 168 -9.94 -1.72 -5.53
C TYR A 168 -8.82 -0.88 -4.92
N ILE A 169 -9.16 0.06 -4.04
CA ILE A 169 -8.18 0.86 -3.29
C ILE A 169 -7.89 0.25 -1.92
N THR A 170 -6.63 0.36 -1.46
CA THR A 170 -6.22 -0.09 -0.12
C THR A 170 -6.38 1.06 0.89
N THR A 171 -7.60 1.22 1.39
CA THR A 171 -7.98 2.15 2.46
C THR A 171 -9.01 1.47 3.37
N MET A 172 -9.12 1.95 4.62
CA MET A 172 -10.16 1.50 5.56
C MET A 172 -11.51 2.14 5.24
N GLU A 173 -11.51 3.36 4.72
CA GLU A 173 -12.69 4.16 4.42
C GLU A 173 -12.44 5.00 3.16
N ASP A 174 -13.49 5.20 2.35
CA ASP A 174 -13.42 6.01 1.13
C ASP A 174 -14.57 7.01 1.03
N GLU A 175 -14.22 8.29 1.07
CA GLU A 175 -15.18 9.42 0.96
C GLU A 175 -15.77 9.59 -0.45
N ARG A 176 -15.23 8.90 -1.47
CA ARG A 176 -15.58 9.10 -2.88
C ARG A 176 -16.33 7.91 -3.49
N GLY A 177 -16.82 6.98 -2.66
CA GLY A 177 -17.60 5.81 -3.09
C GLY A 177 -16.82 4.83 -3.99
N ARG A 178 -15.49 4.82 -3.92
CA ARG A 178 -14.64 3.88 -4.66
C ARG A 178 -14.58 2.56 -3.92
N LYS A 179 -14.59 1.46 -4.69
CA LYS A 179 -14.48 0.11 -4.16
C LYS A 179 -13.21 -0.08 -3.32
N THR A 180 -13.38 -0.54 -2.08
CA THR A 180 -12.29 -0.74 -1.12
C THR A 180 -11.95 -2.21 -0.94
N VAL A 181 -10.70 -2.51 -0.59
CA VAL A 181 -10.31 -3.89 -0.26
C VAL A 181 -11.08 -4.46 0.95
N MET A 182 -11.66 -3.60 1.79
CA MET A 182 -12.47 -4.03 2.94
C MET A 182 -13.77 -4.73 2.50
N GLU A 183 -14.36 -4.32 1.38
CA GLU A 183 -15.52 -5.00 0.78
C GLU A 183 -15.21 -6.45 0.41
N LEU A 184 -13.98 -6.73 -0.04
CA LEU A 184 -13.56 -8.08 -0.45
C LEU A 184 -13.38 -9.03 0.73
N ILE A 185 -13.07 -8.50 1.90
CA ILE A 185 -12.78 -9.27 3.11
C ILE A 185 -13.85 -9.09 4.20
N ALA A 186 -15.00 -8.51 3.87
CA ALA A 186 -16.05 -8.18 4.84
C ALA A 186 -16.52 -9.40 5.66
N ASN A 187 -16.58 -10.58 5.02
CA ASN A 187 -16.99 -11.83 5.65
C ASN A 187 -15.80 -12.70 6.10
N ALA A 188 -14.59 -12.15 6.14
CA ALA A 188 -13.40 -12.92 6.48
C ALA A 188 -13.28 -13.20 7.98
N THR A 189 -13.71 -12.27 8.82
CA THR A 189 -13.61 -12.39 10.27
C THR A 189 -14.52 -11.35 10.95
N LYS A 190 -14.90 -11.59 12.21
CA LYS A 190 -15.71 -10.63 12.97
C LYS A 190 -14.88 -9.48 13.53
N GLU A 191 -13.61 -9.75 13.79
CA GLU A 191 -12.62 -8.84 14.36
C GLU A 191 -12.18 -7.75 13.38
N ARG A 192 -11.75 -6.61 13.91
CA ARG A 192 -11.32 -5.47 13.09
C ARG A 192 -9.90 -5.67 12.57
N ILE A 193 -9.77 -6.13 11.32
CA ILE A 193 -8.47 -6.27 10.63
C ILE A 193 -8.17 -5.09 9.69
N TYR A 194 -6.89 -4.81 9.45
CA TYR A 194 -6.43 -3.75 8.55
C TYR A 194 -5.29 -4.26 7.62
N PRO A 195 -5.10 -3.63 6.45
CA PRO A 195 -4.09 -4.08 5.49
C PRO A 195 -2.66 -3.84 5.98
N VAL A 196 -1.80 -4.83 5.75
CA VAL A 196 -0.35 -4.78 5.98
C VAL A 196 0.33 -4.18 4.77
N GLY A 197 0.57 -2.87 4.84
CA GLY A 197 1.06 -2.09 3.72
C GLY A 197 -0.05 -1.79 2.71
N ARG A 198 0.33 -1.41 1.48
CA ARG A 198 -0.63 -0.98 0.46
C ARG A 198 -0.28 -1.53 -0.92
N LEU A 199 -1.31 -1.75 -1.73
CA LEU A 199 -1.18 -1.94 -3.17
C LEU A 199 -1.97 -0.83 -3.87
N ASP A 200 -1.42 -0.28 -4.95
CA ASP A 200 -2.13 0.74 -5.72
C ASP A 200 -3.44 0.19 -6.30
N ARG A 201 -4.36 1.09 -6.65
CA ARG A 201 -5.66 0.73 -7.24
C ARG A 201 -5.55 -0.25 -8.41
N ASN A 202 -4.59 0.00 -9.30
CA ASN A 202 -4.36 -0.78 -10.51
C ASN A 202 -3.38 -1.94 -10.31
N THR A 203 -2.79 -2.08 -9.12
CA THR A 203 -1.89 -3.18 -8.79
C THR A 203 -2.70 -4.32 -8.18
N THR A 204 -2.40 -5.53 -8.64
CA THR A 204 -3.05 -6.76 -8.19
C THR A 204 -2.08 -7.56 -7.31
N GLY A 205 -2.58 -8.58 -6.64
CA GLY A 205 -1.75 -9.59 -5.99
C GLY A 205 -1.94 -9.67 -4.49
N LEU A 206 -1.00 -10.33 -3.83
CA LEU A 206 -1.11 -10.66 -2.42
C LEU A 206 -1.15 -9.40 -1.56
N LEU A 207 -2.11 -9.32 -0.64
CA LEU A 207 -2.22 -8.30 0.40
C LEU A 207 -2.65 -8.98 1.70
N LEU A 208 -1.81 -8.88 2.72
CA LEU A 208 -2.10 -9.43 4.05
C LEU A 208 -2.93 -8.42 4.85
N PHE A 209 -3.85 -8.93 5.67
CA PHE A 209 -4.64 -8.19 6.65
C PHE A 209 -4.46 -8.81 8.03
N THR A 210 -4.37 -7.99 9.06
CA THR A 210 -4.29 -8.44 10.44
C THR A 210 -4.71 -7.35 11.42
N ASN A 211 -5.09 -7.74 12.63
CA ASN A 211 -5.19 -6.89 13.81
C ASN A 211 -3.95 -7.00 14.73
N ASP A 212 -2.96 -7.83 14.36
CA ASP A 212 -1.65 -7.86 15.03
C ASP A 212 -0.78 -6.69 14.56
N GLY A 213 -0.80 -5.60 15.34
CA GLY A 213 -0.02 -4.39 15.06
C GLY A 213 1.49 -4.59 15.09
N GLU A 214 1.99 -5.55 15.86
CA GLU A 214 3.43 -5.82 15.96
C GLU A 214 3.93 -6.53 14.71
N LEU A 215 3.21 -7.57 14.27
CA LEU A 215 3.52 -8.24 13.01
C LEU A 215 3.34 -7.29 11.82
N ALA A 216 2.25 -6.52 11.78
CA ALA A 216 2.03 -5.55 10.70
C ALA A 216 3.14 -4.50 10.62
N LYS A 217 3.59 -3.98 11.76
CA LYS A 217 4.72 -3.03 11.83
C LYS A 217 6.00 -3.69 11.33
N LYS A 218 6.32 -4.89 11.82
CA LYS A 218 7.51 -5.65 11.40
C LYS A 218 7.52 -5.89 9.89
N LEU A 219 6.38 -6.29 9.32
CA LEU A 219 6.27 -6.60 7.88
C LEU A 219 6.33 -5.37 6.96
N THR A 220 6.09 -4.16 7.50
CA THR A 220 6.05 -2.91 6.72
C THR A 220 7.24 -2.00 6.99
N HIS A 221 7.96 -2.21 8.09
CA HIS A 221 9.06 -1.34 8.48
C HIS A 221 10.24 -1.47 7.50
N PRO A 222 10.82 -0.35 7.00
CA PRO A 222 11.91 -0.40 6.03
C PRO A 222 13.13 -1.20 6.49
N LYS A 223 13.47 -1.16 7.79
CA LYS A 223 14.63 -1.91 8.34
C LYS A 223 14.45 -3.43 8.33
N SER A 224 13.22 -3.92 8.19
CA SER A 224 12.94 -5.36 8.22
C SER A 224 13.18 -6.04 6.88
N ASN A 225 13.54 -5.29 5.82
CA ASN A 225 13.96 -5.81 4.52
C ASN A 225 13.05 -6.91 3.93
N ILE A 226 11.74 -6.78 4.18
CA ILE A 226 10.76 -7.81 3.82
C ILE A 226 10.64 -7.90 2.30
N GLN A 227 11.01 -9.06 1.79
CA GLN A 227 11.05 -9.33 0.36
C GLN A 227 9.65 -9.40 -0.26
N LYS A 228 9.56 -8.83 -1.47
CA LYS A 228 8.34 -8.77 -2.28
C LYS A 228 8.76 -9.14 -3.70
N ILE A 229 8.01 -10.01 -4.35
CA ILE A 229 8.24 -10.35 -5.76
C ILE A 229 7.04 -9.89 -6.57
N TYR A 230 7.32 -9.13 -7.62
CA TYR A 230 6.35 -8.63 -8.56
C TYR A 230 6.56 -9.26 -9.92
N HIS A 231 5.46 -9.56 -10.60
CA HIS A 231 5.43 -9.80 -12.03
C HIS A 231 4.92 -8.51 -12.69
N ALA A 232 5.77 -7.89 -13.50
CA ALA A 232 5.49 -6.66 -14.23
C ALA A 232 5.37 -6.96 -15.73
N THR A 233 4.27 -6.51 -16.33
CA THR A 233 4.09 -6.47 -17.79
C THR A 233 4.36 -5.05 -18.26
N LEU A 234 5.32 -4.88 -19.15
CA LEU A 234 5.71 -3.61 -19.76
C LEU A 234 4.99 -3.37 -21.09
N ASP A 235 4.98 -2.11 -21.52
CA ASP A 235 4.46 -1.66 -22.82
C ASP A 235 5.33 -2.09 -24.00
N LYS A 236 6.64 -2.22 -23.79
CA LYS A 236 7.63 -2.66 -24.78
C LYS A 236 8.65 -3.62 -24.16
N LYS A 237 9.39 -4.33 -25.01
CA LYS A 237 10.41 -5.31 -24.58
C LYS A 237 11.47 -4.60 -23.76
N LEU A 238 11.80 -5.13 -22.58
CA LEU A 238 12.92 -4.62 -21.78
C LEU A 238 14.23 -4.92 -22.50
N ALA A 239 15.05 -3.88 -22.75
CA ALA A 239 16.37 -4.05 -23.30
C ALA A 239 17.30 -4.73 -22.28
N ASN A 240 18.16 -5.63 -22.75
CA ASN A 240 19.09 -6.34 -21.86
C ASN A 240 20.04 -5.39 -21.13
N THR A 241 20.44 -4.31 -21.79
CA THR A 241 21.28 -3.25 -21.20
C THR A 241 20.60 -2.56 -20.03
N ASP A 242 19.29 -2.33 -20.10
CA ASP A 242 18.55 -1.67 -19.02
C ASP A 242 18.25 -2.64 -17.88
N LEU A 243 18.02 -3.92 -18.18
CA LEU A 243 17.93 -4.98 -17.16
C LEU A 243 19.19 -5.01 -16.29
N ILE A 244 20.37 -4.99 -16.92
CA ILE A 244 21.66 -4.97 -16.21
C ILE A 244 21.78 -3.72 -15.34
N LYS A 245 21.51 -2.52 -15.89
CA LYS A 245 21.54 -1.26 -15.12
C LYS A 245 20.59 -1.26 -13.91
N ILE A 246 19.40 -1.84 -14.07
CA ILE A 246 18.43 -1.96 -12.96
C ILE A 246 18.98 -2.91 -11.88
N SER A 247 19.63 -4.02 -12.28
CA SER A 247 20.21 -5.01 -11.36
C SER A 247 21.41 -4.45 -10.57
N GLU A 248 22.23 -3.61 -11.17
CA GLU A 248 23.39 -2.95 -10.53
C GLU A 248 22.97 -1.81 -9.58
N GLY A 249 21.71 -1.38 -9.71
CA GLY A 249 21.12 -0.27 -8.98
C GLY A 249 21.47 1.09 -9.59
N PHE A 250 20.56 2.05 -9.42
CA PHE A 250 20.65 3.36 -10.06
C PHE A 250 20.05 4.46 -9.16
N MET A 251 20.24 5.73 -9.54
CA MET A 251 19.71 6.87 -8.79
C MET A 251 18.29 7.22 -9.23
N LEU A 252 17.36 7.31 -8.27
CA LEU A 252 15.96 7.68 -8.51
C LEU A 252 15.45 8.60 -7.40
N ASP A 253 15.07 9.83 -7.77
CA ASP A 253 14.80 10.97 -6.88
C ASP A 253 15.92 11.14 -5.84
N GLU A 254 17.16 11.35 -6.31
CA GLU A 254 18.32 11.63 -5.43
C GLU A 254 18.65 10.51 -4.43
N LYS A 255 18.03 9.34 -4.57
CA LYS A 255 18.25 8.17 -3.71
C LYS A 255 18.58 6.96 -4.56
N ARG A 256 19.61 6.22 -4.16
CA ARG A 256 19.94 4.96 -4.80
C ARG A 256 18.82 3.96 -4.58
N VAL A 257 18.38 3.31 -5.65
CA VAL A 257 17.42 2.22 -5.64
C VAL A 257 18.17 0.94 -5.94
N ILE A 258 17.98 -0.05 -5.08
CA ILE A 258 18.54 -1.38 -5.21
C ILE A 258 17.38 -2.35 -5.41
N VAL A 259 17.44 -3.10 -6.51
CA VAL A 259 16.55 -4.23 -6.80
C VAL A 259 17.32 -5.48 -6.40
N ASP A 260 16.68 -6.36 -5.62
CA ASP A 260 17.37 -7.56 -5.10
C ASP A 260 17.63 -8.57 -6.21
N ASP A 261 16.71 -8.66 -7.18
CA ASP A 261 16.82 -9.49 -8.36
C ASP A 261 15.84 -9.01 -9.44
N ILE A 262 16.24 -9.10 -10.71
CA ILE A 262 15.42 -8.78 -11.88
C ILE A 262 15.73 -9.74 -13.02
N SER A 263 14.70 -10.34 -13.60
CA SER A 263 14.87 -11.33 -14.68
C SER A 263 13.66 -11.36 -15.61
N TYR A 264 13.88 -11.82 -16.85
CA TYR A 264 12.77 -12.15 -17.74
C TYR A 264 11.99 -13.34 -17.20
N VAL A 265 10.67 -13.31 -17.34
CA VAL A 265 9.86 -14.48 -16.98
C VAL A 265 10.08 -15.58 -18.03
N VAL A 266 10.41 -16.79 -17.56
CA VAL A 266 10.69 -17.95 -18.41
C VAL A 266 9.48 -18.27 -19.30
N ASN A 267 9.73 -18.56 -20.58
CA ASN A 267 8.71 -18.85 -21.59
C ASN A 267 7.66 -17.74 -21.80
N GLN A 268 8.00 -16.49 -21.46
CA GLN A 268 7.16 -15.32 -21.73
C GLN A 268 7.90 -14.31 -22.64
N PRO A 269 7.17 -13.40 -23.31
CA PRO A 269 7.81 -12.32 -24.04
C PRO A 269 8.70 -11.47 -23.13
N LYS A 270 9.75 -10.84 -23.68
CA LYS A 270 10.65 -9.92 -22.95
C LYS A 270 9.97 -8.64 -22.41
N THR A 271 8.66 -8.52 -22.56
CA THR A 271 7.82 -7.51 -21.89
C THR A 271 7.42 -7.94 -20.48
N GLU A 272 7.55 -9.22 -20.13
CA GLU A 272 7.19 -9.78 -18.83
C GLU A 272 8.44 -9.98 -17.97
N VAL A 273 8.47 -9.31 -16.83
CA VAL A 273 9.67 -9.19 -15.97
C VAL A 273 9.32 -9.51 -14.52
N GLY A 274 10.12 -10.36 -13.90
CA GLY A 274 10.12 -10.60 -12.46
C GLY A 274 11.00 -9.58 -11.75
N VAL A 275 10.49 -8.98 -10.67
CA VAL A 275 11.23 -7.99 -9.85
C VAL A 275 11.13 -8.37 -8.38
N LYS A 276 12.26 -8.68 -7.76
CA LYS A 276 12.38 -8.89 -6.32
C LYS A 276 12.91 -7.61 -5.66
N ILE A 277 12.19 -7.13 -4.66
CA ILE A 277 12.55 -5.88 -3.97
C ILE A 277 12.05 -5.88 -2.52
N HIS A 278 12.86 -5.34 -1.62
CA HIS A 278 12.46 -5.10 -0.22
C HIS A 278 11.90 -3.69 0.01
N SER A 279 12.27 -2.71 -0.82
CA SER A 279 11.79 -1.32 -0.75
C SER A 279 10.26 -1.19 -0.77
N GLY A 280 9.73 -0.36 0.14
CA GLY A 280 8.31 -0.01 0.24
C GLY A 280 7.98 1.40 -0.25
N ARG A 281 8.90 2.08 -0.96
CA ARG A 281 8.69 3.44 -1.49
C ARG A 281 7.45 3.47 -2.40
N ASN A 282 6.73 4.60 -2.39
CA ASN A 282 5.50 4.75 -3.17
C ASN A 282 5.74 4.45 -4.66
N ARG A 283 4.94 3.53 -5.22
CA ARG A 283 4.98 3.12 -6.64
C ARG A 283 6.37 2.71 -7.15
N ILE A 284 7.27 2.24 -6.27
CA ILE A 284 8.69 2.07 -6.59
C ILE A 284 8.94 1.23 -7.85
N VAL A 285 8.24 0.10 -8.02
CA VAL A 285 8.41 -0.76 -9.19
C VAL A 285 8.03 -0.05 -10.49
N ARG A 286 6.93 0.71 -10.48
CA ARG A 286 6.51 1.48 -11.67
C ARG A 286 7.52 2.56 -12.00
N ARG A 287 7.97 3.27 -10.97
CA ARG A 287 8.94 4.36 -11.10
C ARG A 287 10.31 3.89 -11.55
N ILE A 288 10.71 2.65 -11.20
CA ILE A 288 11.92 2.03 -11.73
C ILE A 288 11.83 1.94 -13.25
N PHE A 289 10.75 1.34 -13.77
CA PHE A 289 10.58 1.19 -15.21
C PHE A 289 10.35 2.52 -15.94
N GLU A 290 9.58 3.44 -15.34
CA GLU A 290 9.34 4.79 -15.88
C GLU A 290 10.65 5.58 -16.06
N HIS A 291 11.64 5.37 -15.18
CA HIS A 291 12.96 6.02 -15.29
C HIS A 291 13.76 5.59 -16.53
N PHE A 292 13.53 4.37 -17.05
CA PHE A 292 14.15 3.86 -18.26
C PHE A 292 13.19 3.93 -19.47
N ASP A 293 12.20 4.84 -19.43
CA ASP A 293 11.21 5.06 -20.48
C ASP A 293 10.31 3.84 -20.79
N TYR A 294 10.01 3.01 -19.78
CA TYR A 294 9.03 1.93 -19.88
C TYR A 294 7.78 2.22 -19.05
N SER A 295 6.62 1.83 -19.56
CA SER A 295 5.35 1.93 -18.83
C SER A 295 4.89 0.55 -18.35
N VAL A 296 4.59 0.44 -17.05
CA VAL A 296 4.06 -0.81 -16.48
C VAL A 296 2.56 -0.94 -16.73
N VAL A 297 2.18 -1.78 -17.67
CA VAL A 297 0.79 -2.07 -18.06
C VAL A 297 0.07 -2.87 -16.98
N LYS A 298 0.71 -3.92 -16.45
CA LYS A 298 0.19 -4.75 -15.35
C LYS A 298 1.26 -4.93 -14.30
N LEU A 299 0.84 -4.92 -13.04
CA LEU A 299 1.73 -5.17 -11.91
C LEU A 299 1.01 -6.09 -10.93
N ASP A 300 1.60 -7.25 -10.69
CA ASP A 300 1.06 -8.27 -9.80
C ASP A 300 2.07 -8.64 -8.72
N ARG A 301 1.73 -8.43 -7.44
CA ARG A 301 2.56 -8.92 -6.33
C ARG A 301 2.31 -10.41 -6.14
N VAL A 302 3.24 -11.23 -6.63
CA VAL A 302 3.10 -12.68 -6.65
C VAL A 302 3.56 -13.34 -5.35
N ILE A 303 4.52 -12.73 -4.66
CA ILE A 303 5.03 -13.17 -3.36
C ILE A 303 5.14 -11.98 -2.41
N PHE A 304 4.77 -12.17 -1.15
CA PHE A 304 4.92 -11.19 -0.08
C PHE A 304 5.36 -11.89 1.20
N ALA A 305 6.56 -11.57 1.71
CA ALA A 305 7.08 -12.15 2.95
C ALA A 305 7.05 -13.70 2.97
N GLY A 306 7.40 -14.34 1.85
CA GLY A 306 7.34 -15.80 1.69
C GLY A 306 5.95 -16.38 1.39
N LEU A 307 4.88 -15.60 1.57
CA LEU A 307 3.52 -16.01 1.19
C LEU A 307 3.35 -16.02 -0.32
N THR A 308 2.61 -17.02 -0.83
CA THR A 308 2.38 -17.23 -2.26
C THR A 308 0.89 -17.20 -2.61
N LYS A 309 0.58 -17.14 -3.91
CA LYS A 309 -0.79 -17.22 -4.45
C LYS A 309 -1.34 -18.65 -4.53
N LYS A 310 -0.64 -19.64 -3.97
CA LYS A 310 -1.06 -21.05 -4.03
C LYS A 310 -2.48 -21.18 -3.48
N ASP A 311 -3.34 -21.84 -4.26
CA ASP A 311 -4.75 -22.10 -3.94
C ASP A 311 -5.55 -20.83 -3.61
N LEU A 312 -5.13 -19.68 -4.15
CA LEU A 312 -5.76 -18.38 -3.88
C LEU A 312 -6.09 -17.63 -5.18
N PRO A 313 -7.27 -17.89 -5.78
CA PRO A 313 -7.72 -17.20 -6.97
C PRO A 313 -7.86 -15.69 -6.77
N ARG A 314 -7.86 -14.93 -7.87
CA ARG A 314 -8.02 -13.48 -7.83
C ARG A 314 -9.35 -13.10 -7.15
N GLY A 315 -9.34 -12.05 -6.34
CA GLY A 315 -10.53 -11.59 -5.61
C GLY A 315 -10.84 -12.38 -4.34
N HIS A 316 -10.23 -13.54 -4.16
CA HIS A 316 -10.48 -14.41 -3.01
C HIS A 316 -9.44 -14.18 -1.93
N TRP A 317 -9.83 -14.53 -0.71
CA TRP A 317 -8.99 -14.50 0.48
C TRP A 317 -9.00 -15.86 1.16
N ARG A 318 -7.99 -16.11 2.01
CA ARG A 318 -7.95 -17.24 2.93
C ARG A 318 -7.26 -16.83 4.23
N HIS A 319 -7.47 -17.59 5.29
CA HIS A 319 -6.64 -17.47 6.48
C HIS A 319 -5.23 -18.00 6.23
N LEU A 320 -4.25 -17.43 6.93
CA LEU A 320 -2.92 -18.02 6.98
C LEU A 320 -2.95 -19.33 7.75
N THR A 321 -2.11 -20.27 7.32
CA THR A 321 -1.86 -21.48 8.12
C THR A 321 -0.94 -21.15 9.29
N GLU A 322 -0.92 -22.02 10.30
CA GLU A 322 0.01 -21.86 11.43
C GLU A 322 1.47 -21.87 10.98
N MET A 323 1.81 -22.71 10.00
CA MET A 323 3.14 -22.77 9.43
C MET A 323 3.54 -21.43 8.80
N GLU A 324 2.66 -20.84 7.97
CA GLU A 324 2.90 -19.53 7.38
C GLU A 324 3.06 -18.45 8.45
N LEU A 325 2.22 -18.48 9.48
CA LEU A 325 2.29 -17.52 10.58
C LEU A 325 3.62 -17.63 11.35
N ASN A 326 4.07 -18.85 11.63
CA ASN A 326 5.35 -19.10 12.29
C ASN A 326 6.52 -18.62 11.42
N THR A 327 6.48 -18.86 10.10
CA THR A 327 7.48 -18.29 9.17
C THR A 327 7.52 -16.77 9.25
N LEU A 328 6.36 -16.10 9.26
CA LEU A 328 6.31 -14.64 9.35
C LEU A 328 6.86 -14.09 10.68
N ARG A 329 6.69 -14.83 11.78
CA ARG A 329 7.21 -14.44 13.09
C ARG A 329 8.74 -14.51 13.17
N MET A 330 9.35 -15.43 12.42
CA MET A 330 10.80 -15.66 12.39
C MET A 330 11.58 -14.73 11.44
N LEU A 331 10.92 -14.07 10.49
CA LEU A 331 11.51 -12.98 9.66
C LEU A 331 12.02 -11.84 10.52
#